data_AF-R5LFX1-F1
#
_entry.id   AF-R5LFX1-F1
#
_cell.length_a   1.000
_cell.length_b   1.000
_cell.length_c   1.000
_cell.angle_alpha   90.00
_cell.angle_beta   90.00
_cell.angle_gamma   90.00
#
_symmetry.space_group_name_H-M   'P 1'
#
loop_
_entity.id
_entity.type
_entity.pdbx_description
1 polymer ?
#
loop_
_entity_poly.entity_id
_entity_poly.type
_entity_poly.pdbx_seq_one_letter_code
_entity_poly.pdbx_strand_id
1 'polypeptide(L)'
;MENLPLTEFDLATSGTYMQMIKAYIPFIDLKEQRLISIAIRIAELIQTINFFKNMSEPSPLFRANHDREHIIKEIRRFCPGKDFEILDMLSNYSNMSNIISAFQATNEAKESDNNGEVFKKFLSKDQQKLYESYKKILNS
;
A
#
# COMPACT_ATOMS: atom_id res chain seq x y z
N MET A 1 -9.16 -13.17 -13.07
CA MET A 1 -8.32 -12.27 -12.25
C MET A 1 -6.87 -12.63 -12.53
N GLU A 2 -6.03 -11.65 -12.82
CA GLU A 2 -4.58 -11.89 -12.90
C GLU A 2 -4.06 -12.27 -11.52
N ASN A 3 -3.12 -13.22 -11.48
CA ASN A 3 -2.55 -13.72 -10.24
C ASN A 3 -1.27 -12.93 -9.94
N LEU A 4 -1.42 -11.84 -9.19
CA LEU A 4 -0.30 -10.98 -8.81
C LEU A 4 0.42 -11.54 -7.57
N PRO A 5 1.76 -11.52 -7.54
CA PRO A 5 2.52 -11.99 -6.39
C PRO A 5 2.34 -11.07 -5.17
N LEU A 6 2.54 -11.61 -3.96
CA LEU A 6 2.60 -10.82 -2.74
C LEU A 6 3.84 -9.92 -2.71
N THR A 7 3.68 -8.70 -2.21
CA THR A 7 4.82 -7.80 -2.03
C THR A 7 5.64 -8.20 -0.80
N GLU A 8 6.91 -7.78 -0.75
CA GLU A 8 7.69 -7.93 0.48
C GLU A 8 7.06 -7.19 1.67
N PHE A 9 6.37 -6.08 1.40
CA PHE A 9 5.62 -5.34 2.41
C PHE A 9 4.49 -6.20 3.02
N ASP A 10 3.72 -6.92 2.20
CA ASP A 10 2.69 -7.85 2.67
C ASP A 10 3.29 -8.98 3.50
N LEU A 11 4.42 -9.53 3.07
CA LEU A 11 5.11 -10.61 3.77
C LEU A 11 5.65 -10.15 5.13
N ALA A 12 6.23 -8.95 5.19
CA ALA A 12 6.83 -8.40 6.40
C ALA A 12 5.78 -7.96 7.44
N THR A 13 4.63 -7.46 6.98
CA THR A 13 3.59 -6.92 7.88
C THR A 13 2.50 -7.91 8.24
N SER A 14 2.16 -8.86 7.35
CA SER A 14 1.01 -9.75 7.54
C SER A 14 1.37 -11.22 7.76
N GLY A 15 2.61 -11.61 7.42
CA GLY A 15 3.11 -12.99 7.54
C GLY A 15 2.42 -14.02 6.62
N THR A 16 3.01 -15.21 6.52
CA THR A 16 2.53 -16.29 5.64
C THR A 16 1.26 -16.97 6.15
N TYR A 17 1.07 -17.06 7.46
CA TYR A 17 -0.13 -17.67 8.06
C TYR A 17 -1.42 -16.92 7.68
N MET A 18 -1.38 -15.59 7.63
CA MET A 18 -2.54 -14.79 7.23
C MET A 18 -2.96 -15.08 5.79
N GLN A 19 -2.01 -15.42 4.91
CA GLN A 19 -2.30 -15.78 3.52
C GLN A 19 -3.03 -17.12 3.44
N MET A 20 -2.71 -18.08 4.31
CA MET A 20 -3.46 -19.34 4.42
C MET A 20 -4.93 -19.07 4.80
N ILE A 21 -5.18 -18.19 5.77
CA ILE A 21 -6.56 -17.84 6.16
C ILE A 21 -7.28 -17.13 5.01
N LYS A 22 -6.64 -16.17 4.31
CA LYS A 22 -7.25 -15.51 3.14
C LYS A 22 -7.60 -16.50 2.03
N ALA A 23 -6.74 -17.49 1.79
CA ALA A 23 -6.99 -18.55 0.82
C ALA A 23 -8.18 -19.44 1.19
N TYR A 24 -8.56 -19.50 2.47
CA TYR A 24 -9.74 -20.24 2.93
C TYR A 24 -11.08 -19.50 2.68
N ILE A 25 -11.05 -18.16 2.53
CA ILE A 25 -12.26 -17.32 2.37
C ILE A 25 -13.20 -17.80 1.23
N PRO A 26 -12.71 -18.20 0.04
CA PRO A 26 -13.60 -18.67 -1.03
C PRO A 26 -14.41 -19.93 -0.71
N PHE A 27 -14.08 -20.67 0.36
CA PHE A 27 -14.69 -21.94 0.73
C PHE A 27 -15.76 -21.85 1.83
N ILE A 28 -16.01 -20.66 2.38
CA ILE A 28 -16.99 -20.40 3.45
C ILE A 28 -18.18 -19.58 2.95
N ASP A 29 -19.26 -19.50 3.72
CA ASP A 29 -20.47 -18.79 3.31
C ASP A 29 -20.29 -17.26 3.28
N LEU A 30 -21.18 -16.54 2.58
CA LEU A 30 -21.05 -15.08 2.43
C LEU A 30 -21.06 -14.32 3.77
N LYS A 31 -21.77 -14.81 4.78
CA LYS A 31 -21.84 -14.17 6.09
C LYS A 31 -20.50 -14.29 6.82
N GLU A 32 -19.91 -15.48 6.78
CA GLU A 32 -18.59 -15.78 7.33
C GLU A 32 -17.49 -15.04 6.56
N GLN A 33 -17.55 -15.03 5.22
CA GLN A 33 -16.62 -14.28 4.38
C GLN A 33 -16.56 -12.82 4.79
N ARG A 34 -17.71 -12.17 4.98
CA ARG A 34 -17.78 -10.76 5.41
C ARG A 34 -17.11 -10.55 6.76
N LEU A 35 -17.47 -11.36 7.75
CA LEU A 35 -16.94 -11.24 9.11
C LEU A 35 -15.43 -11.47 9.15
N ILE A 36 -14.96 -12.56 8.53
CA ILE A 36 -13.55 -12.96 8.51
C ILE A 36 -12.72 -11.96 7.68
N SER A 37 -13.23 -11.48 6.55
CA SER A 37 -12.52 -10.48 5.73
C SER A 37 -12.28 -9.18 6.49
N ILE A 38 -13.30 -8.71 7.23
CA ILE A 38 -13.16 -7.50 8.06
C ILE A 38 -12.15 -7.74 9.18
N ALA A 39 -12.24 -8.88 9.87
CA ALA A 39 -11.30 -9.23 10.95
C ALA A 39 -9.86 -9.31 10.45
N ILE A 40 -9.62 -9.90 9.27
CA ILE A 40 -8.30 -9.95 8.62
C ILE A 40 -7.79 -8.55 8.34
N ARG A 41 -8.60 -7.66 7.74
CA ARG A 41 -8.19 -6.28 7.44
C ARG A 41 -7.81 -5.50 8.71
N ILE A 42 -8.56 -5.68 9.79
CA ILE A 42 -8.23 -5.07 11.10
C ILE A 42 -6.92 -5.64 11.65
N ALA A 43 -6.74 -6.96 11.58
CA ALA A 43 -5.52 -7.62 12.07
C ALA A 43 -4.28 -7.15 11.29
N GLU A 44 -4.33 -7.07 9.97
CA GLU A 44 -3.21 -6.59 9.14
C GLU A 44 -2.88 -5.12 9.43
N LEU A 45 -3.90 -4.29 9.67
CA LEU A 45 -3.68 -2.90 10.08
C LEU A 45 -2.94 -2.82 11.42
N ILE A 46 -3.38 -3.59 12.42
CA ILE A 46 -2.71 -3.66 13.72
C ILE A 46 -1.28 -4.18 13.56
N GLN A 47 -1.07 -5.22 12.75
CA GLN A 47 0.26 -5.78 12.50
C GLN A 47 1.17 -4.79 11.77
N THR A 48 0.64 -4.03 10.81
CA THR A 48 1.37 -2.95 10.12
C THR A 48 1.80 -1.87 11.11
N ILE A 49 0.90 -1.44 12.02
CA ILE A 49 1.23 -0.47 13.07
C ILE A 49 2.32 -1.02 13.98
N ASN A 50 2.19 -2.26 14.44
CA ASN A 50 3.17 -2.89 15.33
C ASN A 50 4.52 -3.10 14.64
N PHE A 51 4.52 -3.41 13.35
CA PHE A 51 5.73 -3.57 12.54
C PHE A 51 6.54 -2.28 12.56
N PHE A 52 5.94 -1.13 12.24
CA PHE A 52 6.64 0.16 12.24
C PHE A 52 6.97 0.69 13.64
N LYS A 53 6.11 0.46 14.64
CA LYS A 53 6.42 0.84 16.03
C LYS A 53 7.67 0.21 16.59
N ASN A 54 7.92 -1.05 16.23
CA ASN A 54 9.05 -1.83 16.76
C ASN A 54 10.23 -1.87 15.79
N MET A 55 10.17 -1.09 14.71
CA MET A 55 11.18 -1.09 13.67
C MET A 55 12.34 -0.16 14.05
N SER A 56 13.57 -0.63 13.87
CA SER A 56 14.76 0.22 13.91
C SER A 56 14.89 1.04 12.63
N GLU A 57 15.43 2.26 12.74
CA GLU A 57 15.87 3.02 11.57
C GLU A 57 17.30 2.60 11.14
N PRO A 58 17.56 2.39 9.83
CA PRO A 58 16.62 2.43 8.72
C PRO A 58 15.73 1.18 8.62
N SER A 59 14.56 1.33 8.00
CA SER A 59 13.63 0.21 7.77
C SER A 59 14.29 -0.95 7.01
N PRO A 60 14.06 -2.23 7.37
CA PRO A 60 14.49 -3.38 6.59
C PRO A 60 13.86 -3.45 5.19
N LEU A 61 12.76 -2.70 4.95
CA LEU A 61 12.15 -2.58 3.63
C LEU A 61 12.80 -1.50 2.77
N PHE A 62 13.71 -0.69 3.34
CA PHE A 62 14.40 0.34 2.58
C PHE A 62 15.28 -0.27 1.48
N ARG A 63 15.32 0.38 0.32
CA ARG A 63 16.17 0.03 -0.82
C ARG A 63 17.04 1.22 -1.16
N ALA A 64 18.36 1.06 -1.11
CA ALA A 64 19.29 2.14 -1.41
C ALA A 64 19.34 2.52 -2.90
N ASN A 65 18.92 1.62 -3.81
CA ASN A 65 18.88 1.91 -5.22
C ASN A 65 17.58 2.66 -5.57
N HIS A 66 17.73 3.87 -6.10
CA HIS A 66 16.62 4.70 -6.57
C HIS A 66 16.67 4.93 -8.09
N ASP A 67 17.45 4.13 -8.81
CA ASP A 67 17.46 4.15 -10.26
C ASP A 67 16.06 3.86 -10.83
N ARG A 68 15.61 4.72 -11.74
CA ARG A 68 14.23 4.70 -12.24
C ARG A 68 13.93 3.41 -13.00
N GLU A 69 14.80 3.01 -13.91
CA GLU A 69 14.60 1.81 -14.71
C GLU A 69 14.53 0.56 -13.82
N HIS A 70 15.39 0.54 -12.81
CA HIS A 70 15.37 -0.51 -11.79
C HIS A 70 14.04 -0.54 -11.01
N ILE A 71 13.59 0.59 -10.46
CA ILE A 71 12.31 0.69 -9.72
C ILE A 71 11.16 0.19 -10.60
N ILE A 72 11.06 0.68 -11.84
CA ILE A 72 9.96 0.36 -12.75
C ILE A 72 9.95 -1.11 -13.12
N LYS A 73 11.12 -1.67 -13.41
CA LYS A 73 11.27 -3.11 -13.63
C LYS A 73 10.83 -3.91 -12.41
N GLU A 74 11.14 -3.44 -11.20
CA GLU A 74 10.71 -4.11 -9.98
C GLU A 74 9.21 -4.06 -9.76
N ILE A 75 8.58 -2.88 -9.86
CA ILE A 75 7.14 -2.72 -9.61
C ILE A 75 6.27 -3.30 -10.73
N ARG A 76 6.79 -3.44 -11.96
CA ARG A 76 6.06 -4.01 -13.10
C ARG A 76 5.45 -5.38 -12.79
N ARG A 77 6.10 -6.21 -11.96
CA ARG A 77 5.59 -7.54 -11.57
C ARG A 77 4.30 -7.51 -10.74
N PHE A 78 3.95 -6.35 -10.19
CA PHE A 78 2.75 -6.12 -9.38
C PHE A 78 1.70 -5.28 -10.13
N CYS A 79 1.96 -4.93 -11.39
CA CYS A 79 1.05 -4.16 -12.24
C CYS A 79 0.16 -5.10 -13.05
N PRO A 80 -1.17 -4.96 -13.00
CA PRO A 80 -2.06 -5.68 -13.89
C PRO A 80 -1.75 -5.39 -15.36
N GLY A 81 -1.92 -6.36 -16.26
CA GLY A 81 -1.46 -6.25 -17.65
C GLY A 81 -2.12 -5.11 -18.44
N LYS A 82 -3.38 -4.82 -18.11
CA LYS A 82 -4.15 -3.70 -18.67
C LYS A 82 -3.62 -2.30 -18.28
N ASP A 83 -2.79 -2.22 -17.23
CA ASP A 83 -2.28 -0.97 -16.67
C ASP A 83 -0.79 -0.76 -17.02
N PHE A 84 -0.19 -1.62 -17.87
CA PHE A 84 1.21 -1.48 -18.29
C PHE A 84 1.47 -0.18 -19.05
N GLU A 85 0.53 0.30 -19.86
CA GLU A 85 0.66 1.57 -20.57
C GLU A 85 0.77 2.75 -19.60
N ILE A 86 0.10 2.68 -18.46
CA ILE A 86 0.22 3.68 -17.38
C ILE A 86 1.64 3.59 -16.81
N LEU A 87 2.14 2.39 -16.51
CA LEU A 87 3.49 2.20 -15.99
C LEU A 87 4.60 2.68 -16.97
N ASP A 88 4.41 2.45 -18.27
CA ASP A 88 5.32 2.90 -19.33
C ASP A 88 5.26 4.42 -19.52
N MET A 89 4.06 5.02 -19.45
CA MET A 89 3.89 6.47 -19.43
C MET A 89 4.60 7.09 -18.22
N LEU A 90 4.50 6.46 -17.05
CA LEU A 90 5.16 6.89 -15.81
C LEU A 90 6.69 6.75 -15.87
N SER A 91 7.21 5.86 -16.71
CA SER A 91 8.65 5.68 -16.95
C SER A 91 9.31 6.88 -17.62
N ASN A 92 8.55 7.62 -18.43
CA ASN A 92 9.02 8.80 -19.13
C ASN A 92 9.06 10.06 -18.23
N TYR A 93 8.42 10.03 -17.06
CA TYR A 93 8.44 11.17 -16.13
C TYR A 93 9.65 11.09 -15.18
N SER A 94 10.63 11.97 -15.42
CA SER A 94 11.43 12.69 -14.41
C SER A 94 11.72 12.03 -13.07
N ASN A 95 10.70 12.12 -12.21
CA ASN A 95 10.78 11.93 -10.79
C ASN A 95 9.59 11.08 -10.35
N MET A 96 9.81 10.14 -9.45
CA MET A 96 8.73 9.44 -8.74
C MET A 96 7.75 10.43 -8.05
N SER A 97 8.20 11.66 -7.73
CA SER A 97 7.32 12.77 -7.29
C SER A 97 6.29 13.15 -8.35
N ASN A 98 6.68 13.14 -9.63
CA ASN A 98 5.79 13.37 -10.76
C ASN A 98 4.80 12.23 -10.98
N ILE A 99 5.04 11.02 -10.43
CA ILE A 99 4.10 9.88 -10.51
C ILE A 99 2.93 10.10 -9.55
N ILE A 100 3.22 10.51 -8.32
CA ILE A 100 2.21 10.98 -7.37
C ILE A 100 1.50 12.20 -7.98
N SER A 101 2.24 13.10 -8.63
CA SER A 101 1.65 14.27 -9.28
C SER A 101 0.91 14.00 -10.60
N ALA A 102 1.19 12.92 -11.33
CA ALA A 102 0.45 12.51 -12.52
C ALA A 102 -0.91 11.90 -12.13
N PHE A 103 -0.95 11.11 -11.05
CA PHE A 103 -2.20 10.73 -10.37
C PHE A 103 -2.97 11.97 -9.87
N GLN A 104 -2.27 13.02 -9.40
CA GLN A 104 -2.85 14.33 -9.06
C GLN A 104 -3.20 15.19 -10.29
N ALA A 105 -2.66 14.95 -11.49
CA ALA A 105 -2.94 15.79 -12.66
C ALA A 105 -4.25 15.41 -13.35
N THR A 106 -4.70 14.17 -13.18
CA THR A 106 -6.09 13.78 -13.47
C THR A 106 -7.11 14.36 -12.46
N ASN A 107 -6.68 15.01 -11.37
CA ASN A 107 -7.51 15.74 -10.40
C ASN A 107 -6.65 16.80 -9.66
N GLU A 108 -6.40 17.93 -10.34
CA GLU A 108 -5.43 19.00 -10.05
C GLU A 108 -4.88 19.18 -8.61
N ALA A 109 -3.54 19.13 -8.47
CA ALA A 109 -2.65 20.24 -8.06
C ALA A 109 -1.48 19.87 -7.09
N LYS A 110 -0.27 20.16 -7.60
CA LYS A 110 1.04 20.59 -7.04
C LYS A 110 1.55 20.18 -5.64
N GLU A 111 2.85 19.87 -5.67
CA GLU A 111 3.82 19.49 -4.63
C GLU A 111 3.73 20.23 -3.28
N SER A 112 3.72 19.46 -2.19
CA SER A 112 4.41 19.77 -0.93
C SER A 112 4.45 18.51 -0.05
N ASP A 113 5.41 18.49 0.87
CA ASP A 113 5.93 17.49 1.81
C ASP A 113 4.91 16.69 2.68
N ASN A 114 3.80 16.27 2.10
CA ASN A 114 2.58 15.92 2.83
C ASN A 114 1.86 14.72 2.20
N ASN A 115 2.61 13.68 1.82
CA ASN A 115 2.04 12.46 1.24
C ASN A 115 0.89 11.89 2.11
N GLY A 116 1.01 11.99 3.44
CA GLY A 116 -0.06 11.61 4.37
C GLY A 116 -1.34 12.46 4.32
N GLU A 117 -1.24 13.77 4.05
CA GLU A 117 -2.42 14.65 3.89
C GLU A 117 -3.10 14.41 2.53
N VAL A 118 -2.35 13.99 1.52
CA VAL A 118 -2.90 13.57 0.22
C VAL A 118 -3.72 12.29 0.40
N PHE A 119 -3.21 11.27 1.09
CA PHE A 119 -3.98 10.06 1.39
C PHE A 119 -5.26 10.35 2.18
N LYS A 120 -5.20 11.27 3.13
CA LYS A 120 -6.36 11.69 3.95
C LYS A 120 -7.51 12.26 3.12
N LYS A 121 -7.23 12.95 2.01
CA LYS A 121 -8.26 13.50 1.11
C LYS A 121 -9.12 12.42 0.43
N PHE A 122 -8.61 11.19 0.30
CA PHE A 122 -9.35 10.04 -0.27
C PHE A 122 -10.17 9.26 0.76
N LEU A 123 -9.98 9.56 2.04
CA LEU A 123 -10.66 8.91 3.15
C LEU A 123 -11.98 9.63 3.46
N SER A 124 -13.02 8.88 3.84
CA SER A 124 -14.22 9.45 4.44
C SER A 124 -13.88 10.22 5.73
N LYS A 125 -14.73 11.15 6.17
CA LYS A 125 -14.48 11.92 7.40
C LYS A 125 -14.18 11.03 8.62
N ASP A 126 -14.80 9.86 8.70
CA ASP A 126 -14.56 8.91 9.79
C ASP A 126 -13.25 8.15 9.61
N GLN A 127 -12.91 7.75 8.37
CA GLN A 127 -11.60 7.17 8.05
C GLN A 127 -10.46 8.18 8.29
N GLN A 128 -10.67 9.48 8.06
CA GLN A 128 -9.70 10.53 8.37
C GLN A 128 -9.45 10.65 9.87
N LYS A 129 -10.50 10.65 10.70
CA LYS A 129 -10.36 10.65 12.17
C LYS A 129 -9.59 9.44 12.66
N LEU A 130 -9.87 8.28 12.07
CA LEU A 130 -9.18 7.04 12.38
C LEU A 130 -7.70 7.08 11.96
N TYR A 131 -7.41 7.58 10.75
CA TYR A 131 -6.05 7.81 10.26
C TYR A 131 -5.25 8.72 11.19
N GLU A 132 -5.81 9.85 11.63
CA GLU A 132 -5.16 10.75 12.58
C GLU A 132 -4.91 10.08 13.93
N SER A 133 -5.82 9.22 14.37
CA SER A 133 -5.65 8.44 15.61
C SER A 133 -4.46 7.48 15.47
N TYR A 134 -4.32 6.79 14.34
CA TYR A 134 -3.18 5.91 14.08
C TYR A 134 -1.87 6.65 13.87
N LYS A 135 -1.89 7.81 13.19
CA LYS A 135 -0.71 8.65 13.02
C LYS A 135 -0.13 9.11 14.35
N LYS A 136 -0.98 9.48 15.31
CA LYS A 136 -0.55 9.79 16.69
C LYS A 136 0.12 8.58 17.35
N ILE A 137 -0.49 7.41 17.20
CA ILE A 137 0.01 6.14 17.75
C ILE A 137 1.38 5.75 17.15
N LEU A 138 1.65 6.07 15.89
CA LEU A 138 2.94 5.80 15.22
C LEU A 138 4.05 6.77 15.63
N ASN A 139 3.70 8.01 15.98
CA ASN A 139 4.64 9.09 16.30
C ASN A 139 4.77 9.35 17.82
N SER A 140 4.31 8.41 18.66
CA SER A 140 4.42 8.47 20.12
C SER A 140 5.44 7.46 20.61
#